data_AF-A0A1A8X7F0-F1
#
_entry.id   AF-A0A1A8X7F0-F1
#
_cell.length_a   1.000
_cell.length_b   1.000
_cell.length_c   1.000
_cell.angle_alpha   90.00
_cell.angle_beta   90.00
_cell.angle_gamma   90.00
#
_symmetry.space_group_name_H-M   'P 1'
#
loop_
_entity.id
_entity.type
_entity.pdbx_description
1 polymer ?
#
loop_
_entity_poly.entity_id
_entity_poly.type
_entity_poly.pdbx_seq_one_letter_code
_entity_poly.pdbx_strand_id
1 'polypeptide(L)'
;MTGDQNTWPCPKWPNNNMYAFLDNIDEYEPILENAEKITAVKEISIDDIISEKYPILEDYLCTDDKAVSCETLLNDAISFQFLSPHIICEKFKSMYRSLITIKETSTIINVKENDYLFLNYWLNDKLSTNSLKSSFSVKGFYEKLQEMDKIYFSNKSLEEKLNNIESYHLENMKILFDLYKIKDKIYSIISEGKLTDKNSS
;
A
#
# COMPACT_ATOMS: atom_id res chain seq x y z
N MET A 1 -13.22 43.53 -7.64
CA MET A 1 -14.22 42.48 -7.94
C MET A 1 -13.73 41.71 -9.14
N THR A 2 -13.59 40.39 -8.96
CA THR A 2 -13.41 39.25 -9.89
C THR A 2 -12.41 38.32 -9.17
N GLY A 3 -12.79 37.25 -8.50
CA GLY A 3 -13.91 36.35 -8.72
C GLY A 3 -13.33 34.96 -8.66
N ASP A 4 -13.01 34.53 -7.43
CA ASP A 4 -12.46 33.22 -7.12
C ASP A 4 -13.58 32.18 -7.31
N GLN A 5 -13.51 31.36 -8.36
CA GLN A 5 -14.45 30.28 -8.60
C GLN A 5 -13.75 29.08 -9.25
N ASN A 6 -12.97 28.37 -8.43
CA ASN A 6 -12.76 26.94 -8.60
C ASN A 6 -13.48 26.20 -7.46
N THR A 7 -14.79 26.40 -7.33
CA THR A 7 -15.65 25.54 -6.52
C THR A 7 -16.30 24.53 -7.44
N TRP A 8 -15.53 23.53 -7.89
CA TRP A 8 -16.12 22.28 -8.34
C TRP A 8 -16.88 21.70 -7.14
N PRO A 9 -18.11 21.19 -7.28
CA PRO A 9 -18.82 20.61 -6.15
C PRO A 9 -17.99 19.47 -5.58
N CYS A 10 -17.56 19.61 -4.32
CA CYS A 10 -16.91 18.55 -3.57
C CYS A 10 -17.72 17.26 -3.75
N PRO A 11 -17.11 16.14 -4.18
CA PRO A 11 -17.77 14.86 -4.07
C PRO A 11 -18.13 14.67 -2.60
N LYS A 12 -19.43 14.64 -2.29
CA LYS A 12 -19.91 14.29 -0.96
C LYS A 12 -19.64 12.81 -0.77
N TRP A 13 -18.45 12.48 -0.29
CA TRP A 13 -18.14 11.15 0.20
C TRP A 13 -19.00 10.88 1.44
N PRO A 14 -19.67 9.71 1.55
CA PRO A 14 -20.49 9.41 2.70
C PRO A 14 -19.62 9.40 3.95
N ASN A 15 -19.94 10.32 4.86
CA ASN A 15 -19.28 10.54 6.14
C ASN A 15 -19.06 9.22 6.91
N ASN A 16 -17.90 9.10 7.57
CA ASN A 16 -17.38 8.03 8.45
C ASN A 16 -16.51 6.88 7.89
N ASN A 17 -16.38 6.67 6.57
CA ASN A 17 -15.63 5.47 6.12
C ASN A 17 -14.16 5.70 5.72
N MET A 18 -13.72 6.90 5.30
CA MET A 18 -12.35 7.03 4.73
C MET A 18 -11.22 6.81 5.75
N TYR A 19 -11.49 7.05 7.03
CA TYR A 19 -10.54 6.85 8.13
C TYR A 19 -10.67 5.46 8.77
N ALA A 20 -11.62 4.62 8.34
CA ALA A 20 -11.97 3.37 9.01
C ALA A 20 -10.83 2.35 9.07
N PHE A 21 -9.83 2.45 8.17
CA PHE A 21 -8.64 1.61 8.26
C PHE A 21 -7.83 1.88 9.53
N LEU A 22 -7.89 3.10 10.09
CA LEU A 22 -7.19 3.48 11.32
C LEU A 22 -7.70 2.71 12.54
N ASP A 23 -8.96 2.24 12.52
CA ASP A 23 -9.51 1.43 13.61
C ASP A 23 -8.81 0.07 13.76
N ASN A 24 -8.11 -0.39 12.70
CA ASN A 24 -7.40 -1.66 12.66
C ASN A 24 -5.95 -1.47 12.18
N ILE A 25 -5.36 -0.32 12.49
CA ILE A 25 -4.02 0.09 12.05
C ILE A 25 -2.91 -0.91 12.41
N ASP A 26 -3.03 -1.61 13.54
CA ASP A 26 -2.11 -2.68 13.97
C ASP A 26 -1.96 -3.79 12.93
N GLU A 27 -3.03 -4.11 12.18
CA GLU A 27 -3.00 -5.14 11.14
C GLU A 27 -2.10 -4.75 9.97
N TYR A 28 -1.94 -3.44 9.72
CA TYR A 28 -1.22 -2.92 8.56
C TYR A 28 0.22 -2.53 8.87
N GLU A 29 0.57 -2.27 10.13
CA GLU A 29 1.92 -1.87 10.53
C GLU A 29 3.02 -2.85 10.05
N PRO A 30 2.95 -4.17 10.31
CA PRO A 30 3.99 -5.10 9.84
C PRO A 30 4.07 -5.19 8.31
N ILE A 31 2.92 -5.03 7.63
CA ILE A 31 2.84 -5.02 6.17
C ILE A 31 3.55 -3.78 5.61
N LEU A 32 3.28 -2.62 6.22
CA LEU A 32 3.92 -1.36 5.87
C LEU A 32 5.42 -1.42 6.15
N GLU A 33 5.86 -1.89 7.31
CA GLU A 33 7.28 -2.00 7.63
C GLU A 33 8.05 -2.87 6.63
N ASN A 34 7.45 -3.99 6.21
CA ASN A 34 8.05 -4.86 5.21
C ASN A 34 8.12 -4.17 3.85
N ALA A 35 7.07 -3.47 3.43
CA ALA A 35 7.09 -2.69 2.20
C ALA A 35 8.12 -1.56 2.25
N GLU A 36 8.19 -0.79 3.34
CA GLU A 36 9.08 0.37 3.44
C GLU A 36 10.58 0.01 3.45
N LYS A 37 10.94 -1.23 3.83
CA LYS A 37 12.31 -1.77 3.71
C LYS A 37 12.76 -1.94 2.25
N ILE A 38 11.83 -1.99 1.29
CA ILE A 38 12.16 -2.12 -0.14
C ILE A 38 12.70 -0.78 -0.64
N THR A 39 13.99 -0.75 -0.96
CA THR A 39 14.69 0.45 -1.43
C THR A 39 15.25 0.32 -2.84
N ALA A 40 15.26 -0.89 -3.39
CA ALA A 40 15.70 -1.21 -4.74
C ALA A 40 14.79 -2.32 -5.32
N VAL A 41 14.66 -2.38 -6.64
CA VAL A 41 14.12 -3.58 -7.29
C VAL A 41 15.20 -4.66 -7.17
N LYS A 42 14.86 -5.79 -6.54
CA LYS A 42 15.74 -6.96 -6.56
C LYS A 42 15.48 -7.70 -7.86
N GLU A 43 16.53 -7.97 -8.63
CA GLU A 43 16.47 -9.07 -9.60
C GLU A 43 16.12 -10.32 -8.80
N ILE A 44 14.97 -10.93 -9.12
CA ILE A 44 14.55 -12.15 -8.44
C ILE A 44 15.52 -13.25 -8.87
N SER A 45 16.44 -13.63 -7.97
CA SER A 45 17.21 -14.85 -8.15
C SER A 45 16.24 -16.03 -8.16
N ILE A 46 16.43 -16.97 -9.07
CA ILE A 46 15.65 -18.22 -9.13
C ILE A 46 15.69 -18.95 -7.77
N ASP A 47 16.76 -18.77 -6.99
CA ASP A 47 16.92 -19.36 -5.67
C ASP A 47 15.95 -18.76 -4.61
N ASP A 48 15.58 -17.48 -4.74
CA ASP A 48 14.62 -16.83 -3.83
C ASP A 48 13.18 -17.30 -4.08
N ILE A 49 12.85 -17.68 -5.32
CA ILE A 49 11.55 -18.27 -5.70
C ILE A 49 11.36 -19.64 -5.05
N ILE A 50 12.44 -20.42 -4.92
CA ILE A 50 12.43 -21.78 -4.40
C ILE A 50 12.34 -21.77 -2.86
N SER A 51 12.93 -20.78 -2.19
CA SER A 51 12.95 -20.73 -0.71
C SER A 51 11.64 -20.27 -0.06
N GLU A 52 10.74 -19.58 -0.77
CA GLU A 52 9.43 -19.15 -0.24
C GLU A 52 8.31 -20.20 -0.42
N LYS A 53 8.56 -21.34 -1.06
CA LYS A 53 7.52 -22.32 -1.41
C LYS A 53 7.67 -23.62 -0.60
N TYR A 54 6.75 -23.84 0.34
CA TYR A 54 6.50 -25.15 0.96
C TYR A 54 6.35 -26.26 -0.12
N PRO A 55 6.65 -27.53 0.24
CA PRO A 55 7.07 -28.57 -0.69
C PRO A 55 6.07 -28.85 -1.81
N ILE A 56 6.66 -28.99 -2.99
CA ILE A 56 6.07 -29.05 -4.32
C ILE A 56 5.08 -30.23 -4.40
N LEU A 57 3.84 -29.98 -4.85
CA LEU A 57 3.04 -31.01 -5.52
C LEU A 57 3.36 -30.91 -7.02
N GLU A 58 4.29 -31.75 -7.44
CA GLU A 58 4.70 -31.98 -8.82
C GLU A 58 3.51 -32.48 -9.63
N ASP A 59 2.80 -31.59 -10.35
CA ASP A 59 2.24 -31.95 -11.67
C ASP A 59 1.60 -30.81 -12.49
N TYR A 60 1.52 -29.57 -12.02
CA TYR A 60 0.76 -28.51 -12.71
C TYR A 60 1.54 -27.23 -13.07
N LEU A 61 2.86 -27.32 -13.27
CA LEU A 61 3.63 -26.17 -13.76
C LEU A 61 3.52 -26.05 -15.28
N CYS A 62 2.43 -25.43 -15.74
CA CYS A 62 2.52 -24.52 -16.89
C CYS A 62 2.70 -23.11 -16.33
N THR A 63 3.92 -22.70 -16.03
CA THR A 63 4.22 -21.33 -15.58
C THR A 63 5.20 -20.70 -16.55
N ASP A 64 4.65 -20.00 -17.54
CA ASP A 64 5.35 -18.91 -18.23
C ASP A 64 5.17 -17.62 -17.41
N ASP A 65 5.31 -17.73 -16.07
CA ASP A 65 5.17 -16.63 -15.12
C ASP A 65 6.46 -15.79 -15.17
N LYS A 66 6.57 -14.94 -16.18
CA LYS A 66 7.49 -13.80 -16.09
C LYS A 66 7.08 -13.00 -14.86
N ALA A 67 7.94 -13.01 -13.84
CA ALA A 67 7.74 -12.18 -12.67
C ALA A 67 7.52 -10.72 -13.09
N VAL A 68 6.44 -10.12 -12.60
CA VAL A 68 6.09 -8.72 -12.87
C VAL A 68 7.19 -7.82 -12.32
N SER A 69 8.00 -7.25 -13.22
CA SER A 69 9.10 -6.36 -12.85
C SER A 69 8.66 -4.89 -12.95
N CYS A 70 8.72 -4.19 -11.81
CA CYS A 70 8.43 -2.77 -11.75
C CYS A 70 9.50 -1.90 -12.43
N GLU A 71 10.64 -2.47 -12.86
CA GLU A 71 11.68 -1.75 -13.61
C GLU A 71 11.15 -1.18 -14.93
N THR A 72 10.11 -1.79 -15.49
CA THR A 72 9.42 -1.30 -16.69
C THR A 72 8.98 0.16 -16.54
N LEU A 73 8.63 0.60 -15.33
CA LEU A 73 8.22 1.99 -15.04
C LEU A 73 9.37 3.00 -15.08
N LEU A 74 10.63 2.57 -15.08
CA LEU A 74 11.78 3.47 -15.26
C LEU A 74 11.77 4.14 -16.63
N ASN A 75 11.32 3.42 -17.65
CA ASN A 75 11.31 3.89 -19.04
C ASN A 75 9.92 4.33 -19.53
N ASP A 76 8.88 4.19 -18.70
CA ASP A 76 7.52 4.67 -19.02
C ASP A 76 7.39 6.18 -18.79
N ALA A 77 6.40 6.80 -19.43
CA ALA A 77 6.09 8.23 -19.25
C ALA A 77 5.81 8.63 -17.79
N ILE A 78 5.42 7.68 -16.93
CA ILE A 78 5.22 7.87 -15.49
C ILE A 78 6.52 8.24 -14.75
N SER A 79 7.70 7.91 -15.28
CA SER A 79 9.01 8.35 -14.75
C SER A 79 9.20 9.86 -14.80
N PHE A 80 8.51 10.55 -15.71
CA PHE A 80 8.46 12.03 -15.75
C PHE A 80 7.40 12.62 -14.83
N GLN A 81 6.59 11.78 -14.17
CA GLN A 81 5.51 12.20 -13.27
C GLN A 81 5.87 11.99 -11.81
N PHE A 82 6.63 10.94 -11.50
CA PHE A 82 7.00 10.59 -10.13
C PHE A 82 8.49 10.28 -9.99
N LEU A 83 9.05 10.62 -8.84
CA LEU A 83 10.36 10.13 -8.42
C LEU A 83 10.28 8.64 -8.13
N SER A 84 11.17 7.86 -8.74
CA SER A 84 11.34 6.42 -8.50
C SER A 84 10.03 5.59 -8.54
N PRO A 85 9.23 5.66 -9.63
CA PRO A 85 7.94 4.97 -9.70
C PRO A 85 8.08 3.45 -9.59
N HIS A 86 9.20 2.89 -10.05
CA HIS A 86 9.55 1.48 -9.90
C HIS A 86 9.62 1.04 -8.42
N ILE A 87 10.17 1.87 -7.53
CA ILE A 87 10.21 1.57 -6.09
C ILE A 87 8.82 1.65 -5.47
N ILE A 88 8.03 2.67 -5.84
CA ILE A 88 6.63 2.80 -5.38
C ILE A 88 5.84 1.54 -5.80
N CYS A 89 6.03 1.09 -7.04
CA CYS A 89 5.42 -0.13 -7.56
C CYS A 89 5.85 -1.37 -6.77
N GLU A 90 7.13 -1.57 -6.46
CA GLU A 90 7.57 -2.75 -5.69
C GLU A 90 6.98 -2.77 -4.28
N LYS A 91 6.96 -1.61 -3.61
CA LYS A 91 6.30 -1.46 -2.30
C LYS A 91 4.81 -1.76 -2.38
N PHE A 92 4.12 -1.20 -3.37
CA PHE A 92 2.69 -1.44 -3.57
C PHE A 92 2.40 -2.91 -3.88
N LYS A 93 3.19 -3.53 -4.78
CA LYS A 93 3.11 -4.94 -5.16
C LYS A 93 3.25 -5.85 -3.93
N SER A 94 4.21 -5.55 -3.04
CA SER A 94 4.38 -6.29 -1.79
C SER A 94 3.13 -6.24 -0.90
N MET A 95 2.53 -5.05 -0.71
CA MET A 95 1.33 -4.93 0.11
C MET A 95 0.10 -5.52 -0.57
N TYR A 96 -0.03 -5.37 -1.89
CA TYR A 96 -1.09 -5.97 -2.69
C TYR A 96 -1.06 -7.50 -2.58
N ARG A 97 0.12 -8.13 -2.66
CA ARG A 97 0.28 -9.57 -2.43
C ARG A 97 -0.27 -9.98 -1.06
N SER A 98 0.10 -9.25 -0.01
CA SER A 98 -0.29 -9.55 1.38
C SER A 98 -1.77 -9.32 1.67
N LEU A 99 -2.36 -8.25 1.13
CA LEU A 99 -3.71 -7.82 1.46
C LEU A 99 -4.77 -8.36 0.51
N ILE A 100 -4.42 -8.54 -0.76
CA ILE A 100 -5.36 -8.91 -1.83
C ILE A 100 -5.15 -10.38 -2.23
N THR A 101 -3.93 -10.75 -2.64
CA THR A 101 -3.68 -12.07 -3.27
C THR A 101 -3.63 -13.23 -2.27
N ILE A 102 -2.90 -13.09 -1.15
CA ILE A 102 -2.68 -14.20 -0.18
C ILE A 102 -3.95 -14.53 0.61
N LYS A 103 -4.90 -13.60 0.75
CA LYS A 103 -6.16 -13.84 1.48
C LYS A 103 -7.15 -14.76 0.74
N GLU A 104 -6.93 -15.04 -0.54
CA GLU A 104 -7.87 -15.85 -1.35
C GLU A 104 -7.71 -17.37 -1.16
N THR A 105 -6.58 -17.86 -0.63
CA THR A 105 -6.26 -19.31 -0.67
C THR A 105 -6.69 -20.14 0.55
N SER A 106 -7.40 -19.59 1.52
CA SER A 106 -8.00 -20.41 2.59
C SER A 106 -9.29 -19.80 3.12
N THR A 107 -10.42 -20.50 2.88
CA THR A 107 -11.75 -20.20 3.45
C THR A 107 -12.27 -18.79 3.21
N ILE A 108 -12.72 -18.45 1.99
CA ILE A 108 -13.52 -17.24 1.63
C ILE A 108 -13.31 -16.08 2.61
N ILE A 109 -12.07 -15.61 2.74
CA ILE A 109 -11.80 -14.37 3.48
C ILE A 109 -11.93 -13.29 2.42
N ASN A 110 -13.14 -12.75 2.28
CA ASN A 110 -13.35 -11.56 1.47
C ASN A 110 -12.34 -10.49 1.92
N VAL A 111 -11.61 -9.91 0.96
CA VAL A 111 -10.76 -8.74 1.21
C VAL A 111 -11.58 -7.71 2.00
N LYS A 112 -11.03 -7.25 3.13
CA LYS A 112 -11.75 -6.32 4.01
C LYS A 112 -11.84 -4.97 3.29
N GLU A 113 -12.96 -4.26 3.43
CA GLU A 113 -13.10 -2.89 2.90
C GLU A 113 -11.95 -1.99 3.38
N ASN A 114 -11.50 -2.18 4.63
CA ASN A 114 -10.36 -1.46 5.21
C ASN A 114 -9.03 -1.72 4.50
N ASP A 115 -8.84 -2.89 3.87
CA ASP A 115 -7.63 -3.19 3.09
C ASP A 115 -7.55 -2.26 1.87
N TYR A 116 -8.68 -2.05 1.19
CA TYR A 116 -8.76 -1.13 0.05
C TYR A 116 -8.54 0.32 0.47
N LEU A 117 -9.11 0.73 1.62
CA LEU A 117 -8.93 2.07 2.16
C LEU A 117 -7.46 2.33 2.54
N PHE A 118 -6.80 1.37 3.17
CA PHE A 118 -5.38 1.44 3.52
C PHE A 118 -4.50 1.57 2.27
N LEU A 119 -4.72 0.71 1.26
CA LEU A 119 -3.96 0.78 0.00
C LEU A 119 -4.18 2.11 -0.72
N ASN A 120 -5.41 2.64 -0.72
CA ASN A 120 -5.71 3.96 -1.28
C ASN A 120 -4.99 5.09 -0.52
N TYR A 121 -5.02 5.07 0.81
CA TYR A 121 -4.30 6.04 1.65
C TYR A 121 -2.79 6.00 1.36
N TRP A 122 -2.17 4.82 1.42
CA TRP A 122 -0.74 4.69 1.25
C TRP A 122 -0.29 5.16 -0.14
N LEU A 123 -1.03 4.79 -1.18
CA LEU A 123 -0.67 5.19 -2.54
C LEU A 123 -0.84 6.70 -2.74
N ASN A 124 -1.86 7.33 -2.15
CA ASN A 124 -2.00 8.79 -2.13
C ASN A 124 -0.80 9.47 -1.43
N ASP A 125 -0.39 8.98 -0.25
CA ASP A 125 0.77 9.51 0.48
C ASP A 125 2.05 9.43 -0.36
N LYS A 126 2.32 8.28 -0.99
CA LYS A 126 3.53 8.11 -1.80
C LYS A 126 3.51 8.94 -3.07
N LEU A 127 2.39 8.95 -3.80
CA LEU A 127 2.31 9.70 -5.05
C LEU A 127 2.34 11.21 -4.80
N SER A 128 1.67 11.70 -3.75
CA SER A 128 1.72 13.12 -3.39
C SER A 128 3.12 13.59 -3.00
N THR A 129 3.86 12.78 -2.25
CA THR A 129 5.22 13.11 -1.79
C THR A 129 6.26 13.01 -2.91
N ASN A 130 6.05 12.14 -3.89
CA ASN A 130 7.02 11.88 -4.96
C ASN A 130 6.62 12.48 -6.32
N SER A 131 5.53 13.26 -6.39
CA SER A 131 5.08 13.88 -7.64
C SER A 131 6.05 14.97 -8.11
N LEU A 132 6.43 14.91 -9.39
CA LEU A 132 7.19 15.95 -10.10
C LEU A 132 6.28 17.04 -10.70
N LYS A 133 4.96 16.82 -10.66
CA LYS A 133 3.93 17.71 -11.19
C LYS A 133 3.01 18.22 -10.07
N SER A 134 2.27 19.29 -10.36
CA SER A 134 1.29 19.88 -9.43
C SER A 134 0.06 18.99 -9.18
N SER A 135 -0.14 17.94 -10.00
CA SER A 135 -1.22 16.97 -9.84
C SER A 135 -0.73 15.57 -10.17
N PHE A 136 -1.41 14.58 -9.57
CA PHE A 136 -1.19 13.16 -9.80
C PHE A 136 -2.53 12.43 -9.92
N SER A 137 -2.51 11.17 -10.36
CA SER A 137 -3.70 10.31 -10.42
C SER A 137 -3.38 8.97 -9.78
N VAL A 138 -4.06 8.65 -8.69
CA VAL A 138 -3.90 7.35 -8.01
C VAL A 138 -4.43 6.24 -8.90
N LYS A 139 -5.61 6.45 -9.50
CA LYS A 139 -6.20 5.50 -10.44
C LYS A 139 -5.30 5.33 -11.68
N GLY A 140 -4.78 6.41 -12.23
CA GLY A 140 -3.88 6.36 -13.38
C GLY A 140 -2.56 5.63 -13.09
N PHE A 141 -2.03 5.74 -11.86
CA PHE A 141 -0.88 4.94 -11.46
C PHE A 141 -1.24 3.44 -11.42
N TYR A 142 -2.40 3.08 -10.86
CA TYR A 142 -2.85 1.69 -10.81
C TYR A 142 -3.13 1.09 -12.20
N GLU A 143 -3.72 1.88 -13.11
CA GLU A 143 -3.90 1.49 -14.52
C GLU A 143 -2.56 1.12 -15.17
N LYS A 144 -1.47 1.83 -14.85
CA LYS A 144 -0.12 1.48 -15.32
C LYS A 144 0.40 0.17 -14.75
N LEU A 145 0.04 -0.16 -13.51
CA LEU A 145 0.33 -1.49 -12.95
C LEU A 145 -0.47 -2.58 -13.69
N GLN A 146 -1.73 -2.32 -14.04
CA GLN A 146 -2.56 -3.24 -14.81
C GLN A 146 -2.07 -3.43 -16.26
N GLU A 147 -1.52 -2.38 -16.88
CA GLU A 147 -0.86 -2.49 -18.19
C GLU A 147 0.40 -3.38 -18.12
N MET A 148 1.12 -3.34 -16.99
CA MET A 148 2.31 -4.15 -16.75
C MET A 148 1.97 -5.63 -16.52
N ASP A 149 0.97 -5.90 -15.68
CA ASP A 149 0.39 -7.24 -15.51
C ASP A 149 -1.08 -7.16 -15.10
N LYS A 150 -1.95 -7.41 -16.08
CA LYS A 150 -3.40 -7.39 -15.92
C LYS A 150 -3.92 -8.54 -15.06
N ILE A 151 -3.25 -9.69 -15.05
CA ILE A 151 -3.67 -10.87 -14.30
C ILE A 151 -3.35 -10.63 -12.82
N TYR A 152 -2.14 -10.17 -12.53
CA TYR A 152 -1.71 -9.89 -11.16
C TYR A 152 -2.52 -8.75 -10.54
N PHE A 153 -2.66 -7.61 -11.23
CA PHE A 153 -3.41 -6.44 -10.76
C PHE A 153 -4.89 -6.45 -11.20
N SER A 154 -5.54 -7.61 -11.14
CA SER A 154 -6.91 -7.82 -11.65
C SER A 154 -8.03 -7.42 -10.68
N ASN A 155 -7.73 -7.02 -9.44
CA ASN A 155 -8.77 -6.74 -8.44
C ASN A 155 -9.56 -5.47 -8.80
N LYS A 156 -10.81 -5.68 -9.24
CA LYS A 156 -11.74 -4.61 -9.66
C LYS A 156 -12.26 -3.77 -8.50
N SER A 157 -12.47 -4.40 -7.34
CA SER A 157 -12.96 -3.68 -6.16
C SER A 157 -11.95 -2.64 -5.68
N LEU A 158 -10.66 -2.97 -5.68
CA LEU A 158 -9.59 -2.01 -5.42
C LEU A 158 -9.63 -0.88 -6.45
N GLU A 159 -9.70 -1.21 -7.75
CA GLU A 159 -9.77 -0.20 -8.81
C GLU A 159 -10.91 0.81 -8.61
N GLU A 160 -12.09 0.35 -8.21
CA GLU A 160 -13.26 1.19 -7.92
C GLU A 160 -13.06 2.07 -6.67
N LYS A 161 -12.30 1.58 -5.69
CA LYS A 161 -12.04 2.28 -4.42
C LYS A 161 -10.87 3.25 -4.50
N LEU A 162 -9.93 3.05 -5.42
CA LEU A 162 -8.77 3.93 -5.62
C LEU A 162 -9.21 5.29 -6.16
N ASN A 163 -9.00 6.33 -5.37
CA ASN A 163 -9.37 7.70 -5.68
C ASN A 163 -8.38 8.68 -5.04
N ASN A 164 -8.14 9.81 -5.71
CA ASN A 164 -7.34 10.90 -5.16
C ASN A 164 -8.00 11.46 -3.89
N ILE A 165 -7.27 11.43 -2.78
CA ILE A 165 -7.70 12.00 -1.51
C ILE A 165 -7.34 13.48 -1.50
N GLU A 166 -8.28 14.35 -1.09
CA GLU A 166 -8.02 15.77 -0.94
C GLU A 166 -6.90 16.01 0.09
N SER A 167 -6.02 16.98 -0.19
CA SER A 167 -4.80 17.22 0.59
C SER A 167 -5.08 17.44 2.09
N TYR A 168 -6.17 18.14 2.43
CA TYR A 168 -6.59 18.34 3.81
C TYR A 168 -6.88 17.00 4.53
N HIS A 169 -7.58 16.08 3.88
CA HIS A 169 -7.89 14.78 4.46
C HIS A 169 -6.66 13.87 4.51
N LEU A 170 -5.83 13.88 3.47
CA LEU A 170 -4.60 13.09 3.43
C LEU A 170 -3.64 13.52 4.55
N GLU A 171 -3.48 14.83 4.78
CA GLU A 171 -2.63 15.34 5.86
C GLU A 171 -3.16 14.95 7.23
N ASN A 172 -4.48 15.02 7.45
CA ASN A 172 -5.08 14.54 8.69
C ASN A 172 -4.85 13.04 8.91
N MET A 173 -4.96 12.20 7.87
CA MET A 173 -4.66 10.77 7.96
C MET A 173 -3.21 10.52 8.38
N LYS A 174 -2.25 11.26 7.79
CA LYS A 174 -0.83 11.17 8.15
C LYS A 174 -0.58 11.55 9.60
N ILE A 175 -1.15 12.66 10.06
CA ILE A 175 -1.05 13.10 11.47
C ILE A 175 -1.59 12.01 12.41
N LEU A 176 -2.76 11.44 12.10
CA LEU A 176 -3.34 10.38 12.92
C LEU A 176 -2.47 9.12 12.95
N PHE A 177 -1.90 8.74 11.81
CA PHE A 177 -0.99 7.61 11.70
C PHE A 177 0.31 7.83 12.50
N ASP A 178 0.86 9.05 12.48
CA ASP A 178 2.05 9.39 13.27
C ASP A 178 1.75 9.42 14.78
N LEU A 179 0.60 9.97 15.17
CA LEU A 179 0.14 9.95 16.56
C LEU A 179 -0.02 8.52 17.08
N TYR A 180 -0.54 7.62 16.23
CA TYR A 180 -0.64 6.20 16.53
C TYR A 180 0.74 5.60 16.88
N LYS A 181 1.70 5.74 15.97
CA LYS A 181 3.08 5.26 16.16
C LYS A 181 3.75 5.82 17.42
N ILE A 182 3.51 7.09 17.74
CA ILE A 182 4.03 7.71 18.96
C ILE A 182 3.40 7.07 20.20
N LYS A 183 2.07 6.87 20.19
CA LYS A 183 1.34 6.21 21.28
C LYS A 183 1.88 4.79 21.52
N ASP A 184 2.12 3.99 20.48
CA ASP A 184 2.64 2.62 20.66
C ASP A 184 4.08 2.59 21.17
N LYS A 185 4.94 3.50 20.69
CA LYS A 185 6.30 3.66 21.24
C LYS A 185 6.27 4.01 22.74
N ILE A 186 5.42 4.93 23.15
CA ILE A 186 5.25 5.30 24.56
C ILE A 186 4.77 4.08 25.36
N TYR A 187 3.80 3.32 24.83
CA TYR A 187 3.26 2.14 25.49
C TYR A 187 4.29 1.01 25.65
N SER A 188 5.13 0.77 24.63
CA SER A 188 6.25 -0.18 24.70
C SER A 188 7.24 0.22 25.80
N ILE A 189 7.65 1.49 25.86
CA ILE A 189 8.57 1.99 26.92
C ILE A 189 7.97 1.78 28.32
N ILE A 190 6.68 2.11 28.51
CA ILE A 190 6.00 1.95 29.80
C ILE A 190 5.90 0.47 30.19
N SER A 191 5.63 -0.41 29.22
CA SER A 191 5.44 -1.85 29.46
C SER A 191 6.76 -2.57 29.70
N GLU A 192 7.82 -2.23 28.96
CA GLU A 192 9.18 -2.74 29.17
C GLU A 192 9.74 -2.29 30.52
N GLY A 193 9.40 -1.08 30.97
CA GLY A 193 9.71 -0.58 32.31
C GLY A 193 8.97 -1.28 33.46
N LYS A 194 7.97 -2.13 33.19
CA LYS A 194 7.11 -2.78 34.19
C LYS A 194 7.41 -4.27 34.46
N LEU A 195 8.50 -4.84 33.94
CA LEU A 195 8.93 -6.22 34.28
C LEU A 195 10.27 -6.31 35.01
N THR A 196 10.63 -5.27 35.77
CA THR A 196 11.57 -5.43 36.89
C THR A 196 10.89 -5.16 38.22
N ASP A 197 9.80 -5.90 38.47
CA ASP A 197 9.52 -6.30 39.85
C ASP A 197 10.72 -7.15 40.28
N LYS A 198 11.72 -6.48 40.86
CA LYS A 198 12.64 -7.12 41.79
C LYS A 198 11.76 -7.88 42.75
N ASN A 199 11.82 -9.21 42.67
CA ASN A 199 11.53 -10.10 43.78
C ASN A 199 12.22 -9.50 45.01
N SER A 200 11.45 -8.78 45.82
CA SER A 200 11.85 -8.40 47.17
C SER A 200 11.84 -9.69 47.98
N SER A 201 13.00 -10.35 47.99
CA SER A 201 13.41 -11.28 49.05
C SER A 201 13.66 -10.53 50.35
#